data_AF-A0A1B8XU74-F1
#
_entry.id   AF-A0A1B8XU74-F1
#
_cell.length_a   1.000
_cell.length_b   1.000
_cell.length_c   1.000
_cell.angle_alpha   90.00
_cell.angle_beta   90.00
_cell.angle_gamma   90.00
#
_symmetry.space_group_name_H-M   'P 1'
#
loop_
_entity.id
_entity.type
_entity.pdbx_description
1 polymer ?
#
loop_
_entity_poly.entity_id
_entity_poly.type
_entity_poly.pdbx_seq_one_letter_code
_entity_poly.pdbx_strand_id
1 'polypeptide(L)'
;LGASANGNTLRVSQYLLMFQNQIEDRKELRHLAQKLKSLGRTDVVQAMHEQKDLLRWLGPVTPEGQLIKEMRISQWLQFTTALSVTNPTGNDWRLLATKLDIPRTFVDLWMQQGQNPADKVLKTFMCSDGPMATLVVQVRVSEATMGRLFDLMTEMEREDLAAML
;
A
#
# COMPACT_ATOMS: atom_id res chain seq x y z
N LEU A 1 -20.39 27.22 -15.41
CA LEU A 1 -20.79 28.55 -14.94
C LEU A 1 -19.71 29.02 -13.98
N GLY A 2 -18.89 29.97 -14.45
CA GLY A 2 -17.68 30.38 -13.78
C GLY A 2 -17.91 31.48 -12.74
N ALA A 3 -17.03 31.52 -11.76
CA ALA A 3 -16.66 32.71 -11.02
C ALA A 3 -15.20 32.55 -10.57
N SER A 4 -14.28 32.99 -11.42
CA SER A 4 -12.92 33.35 -11.02
C SER A 4 -12.91 34.87 -10.92
N ALA A 5 -12.92 35.36 -9.69
CA ALA A 5 -12.58 36.73 -9.37
C ALA A 5 -11.45 36.63 -8.33
N ASN A 6 -10.26 37.08 -8.72
CA ASN A 6 -8.99 37.04 -7.98
C ASN A 6 -8.25 35.69 -8.08
N GLY A 7 -7.58 35.51 -9.22
CA GLY A 7 -6.85 34.31 -9.63
C GLY A 7 -5.57 34.03 -8.84
N ASN A 8 -5.74 33.50 -7.63
CA ASN A 8 -4.88 32.41 -7.18
C ASN A 8 -5.68 31.13 -7.39
N THR A 9 -5.35 30.37 -8.44
CA THR A 9 -5.84 29.00 -8.59
C THR A 9 -5.26 28.20 -7.43
N LEU A 10 -5.97 28.17 -6.32
CA LEU A 10 -5.63 27.34 -5.17
C LEU A 10 -5.42 25.92 -5.69
N ARG A 11 -4.20 25.40 -5.51
CA ARG A 11 -3.92 24.01 -5.90
C ARG A 11 -4.85 23.11 -5.12
N VAL A 12 -5.27 21.98 -5.70
CA VAL A 12 -6.22 21.07 -5.04
C VAL A 12 -5.72 20.64 -3.64
N SER A 13 -4.40 20.53 -3.47
CA SER A 13 -3.75 20.33 -2.17
C SER A 13 -4.05 21.42 -1.14
N GLN A 14 -4.14 22.69 -1.55
CA GLN A 14 -4.50 23.81 -0.65
C GLN A 14 -5.97 23.75 -0.23
N TYR A 15 -6.88 23.36 -1.13
CA TYR A 15 -8.28 23.13 -0.74
C TYR A 15 -8.40 21.97 0.24
N LEU A 16 -7.72 20.85 -0.01
CA LEU A 16 -7.74 19.68 0.87
C LEU A 16 -7.21 20.00 2.28
N LEU A 17 -6.16 20.82 2.38
CA LEU A 17 -5.64 21.31 3.66
C LEU A 17 -6.64 22.20 4.40
N MET A 18 -7.37 23.08 3.70
CA MET A 18 -8.39 23.94 4.32
C MET A 18 -9.56 23.14 4.91
N PHE A 19 -9.85 21.98 4.35
CA PHE A 19 -10.92 21.09 4.80
C PHE A 19 -10.43 19.94 5.67
N GLN A 20 -9.12 19.78 5.90
CA GLN A 20 -8.56 18.66 6.68
C GLN A 20 -9.18 18.54 8.08
N ASN A 21 -9.44 19.68 8.74
CA ASN A 21 -10.07 19.73 10.06
C ASN A 21 -11.60 19.56 10.04
N GLN A 22 -12.22 19.58 8.85
CA GLN A 22 -13.66 19.34 8.63
C GLN A 22 -13.96 17.91 8.17
N ILE A 23 -12.93 17.11 7.92
CA ILE A 23 -13.09 15.69 7.63
C ILE A 23 -13.34 14.98 8.97
N GLU A 24 -14.61 14.98 9.37
CA GLU A 24 -15.06 14.33 10.60
C GLU A 24 -15.02 12.80 10.49
N ASP A 25 -15.18 12.24 9.28
CA ASP A 25 -15.12 10.81 9.03
C ASP A 25 -13.99 10.40 8.06
N ARG A 26 -12.99 9.72 8.62
CA ARG A 26 -11.81 9.23 7.90
C ARG A 26 -12.13 8.14 6.88
N LYS A 27 -13.27 7.45 7.00
CA LYS A 27 -13.73 6.47 5.99
C LYS A 27 -14.21 7.17 4.72
N GLU A 28 -14.74 8.39 4.84
CA GLU A 28 -15.18 9.17 3.69
C GLU A 28 -14.02 9.61 2.80
N LEU A 29 -12.82 9.81 3.38
CA LEU A 29 -11.61 10.11 2.63
C LEU A 29 -11.19 8.98 1.69
N ARG A 30 -11.18 7.73 2.17
CA ARG A 30 -10.86 6.57 1.32
C ARG A 30 -11.88 6.42 0.21
N HIS A 31 -13.16 6.59 0.52
CA HIS A 31 -14.25 6.55 -0.46
C HIS A 31 -14.14 7.65 -1.52
N LEU A 32 -13.79 8.87 -1.10
CA LEU A 32 -13.54 9.99 -2.01
C LEU A 32 -12.35 9.68 -2.93
N ALA A 33 -11.24 9.19 -2.38
CA ALA A 33 -10.07 8.80 -3.16
C ALA A 33 -10.41 7.71 -4.18
N GLN A 34 -11.17 6.69 -3.78
CA GLN A 34 -11.66 5.64 -4.68
C GLN A 34 -12.53 6.19 -5.82
N LYS A 35 -13.48 7.08 -5.51
CA LYS A 35 -14.31 7.73 -6.53
C LYS A 35 -13.48 8.55 -7.50
N LEU A 36 -12.52 9.34 -7.01
CA LEU A 36 -11.64 10.15 -7.86
C LEU A 36 -10.81 9.28 -8.81
N LYS A 37 -10.31 8.12 -8.34
CA LYS A 37 -9.64 7.13 -9.21
C LYS A 37 -10.57 6.60 -10.30
N SER A 38 -11.82 6.23 -9.95
CA SER A 38 -12.81 5.76 -10.94
C SER A 38 -13.18 6.81 -11.98
N LEU A 39 -13.08 8.09 -11.62
CA LEU A 39 -13.29 9.23 -12.52
C LEU A 39 -12.04 9.62 -13.31
N GLY A 40 -10.92 8.91 -13.14
CA GLY A 40 -9.65 9.19 -13.81
C GLY A 40 -8.95 10.47 -13.32
N ARG A 41 -9.32 11.01 -12.16
CA ARG A 41 -8.72 12.22 -11.57
C ARG A 41 -7.42 11.92 -10.83
N THR A 42 -6.47 11.31 -11.54
CA THR A 42 -5.16 10.92 -10.99
C THR A 42 -4.35 12.13 -10.51
N ASP A 43 -4.58 13.31 -11.09
CA ASP A 43 -4.00 14.59 -10.67
C ASP A 43 -4.36 14.95 -9.22
N VAL A 44 -5.64 14.80 -8.87
CA VAL A 44 -6.14 15.09 -7.52
C VAL A 44 -5.67 14.04 -6.54
N VAL A 45 -5.74 12.76 -6.92
CA VAL A 45 -5.28 11.64 -6.08
C VAL A 45 -3.80 11.81 -5.74
N GLN A 46 -2.97 12.19 -6.71
CA GLN A 46 -1.55 12.45 -6.47
C GLN A 46 -1.35 13.61 -5.49
N ALA A 47 -2.06 14.73 -5.68
CA ALA A 47 -1.98 15.88 -4.79
C ALA A 47 -2.46 15.57 -3.36
N MET A 48 -3.43 14.66 -3.19
CA MET A 48 -3.85 14.15 -1.88
C MET A 48 -2.74 13.33 -1.22
N HIS A 49 -2.06 12.44 -1.96
CA HIS A 49 -1.01 11.57 -1.43
C HIS A 49 0.28 12.31 -1.08
N GLU A 50 0.51 13.50 -1.65
CA GLU A 50 1.58 14.40 -1.21
C GLU A 50 1.39 14.91 0.23
N GLN A 51 0.16 14.88 0.74
CA GLN A 51 -0.14 15.22 2.14
C GLN A 51 0.12 14.01 3.04
N LYS A 52 1.30 13.95 3.66
CA LYS A 52 1.73 12.83 4.51
C LYS A 52 0.73 12.46 5.61
N ASP A 53 0.08 13.47 6.22
CA ASP A 53 -0.87 13.26 7.31
C ASP A 53 -2.16 12.55 6.85
N LEU A 54 -2.46 12.60 5.56
CA LEU A 54 -3.65 11.98 4.98
C LEU A 54 -3.38 10.57 4.46
N LEU A 55 -2.13 10.23 4.12
CA LEU A 55 -1.77 9.02 3.37
C LEU A 55 -2.47 7.76 3.89
N ARG A 56 -2.36 7.49 5.20
CA ARG A 56 -2.95 6.31 5.86
C ARG A 56 -4.47 6.16 5.66
N TRP A 57 -5.16 7.24 5.30
CA TRP A 57 -6.62 7.30 5.11
C TRP A 57 -7.04 7.27 3.63
N LEU A 58 -6.10 7.40 2.69
CA LEU A 58 -6.40 7.51 1.26
C LEU A 58 -6.40 6.15 0.53
N GLY A 59 -5.76 5.14 1.12
CA GLY A 59 -5.41 3.90 0.45
C GLY A 59 -4.21 4.08 -0.49
N PRO A 60 -3.87 3.07 -1.33
CA PRO A 60 -2.77 3.17 -2.30
C PRO A 60 -3.09 4.17 -3.41
N VAL A 61 -2.09 4.66 -4.14
CA VAL A 61 -2.33 5.47 -5.36
C VAL A 61 -2.96 4.60 -6.44
N THR A 62 -2.51 3.35 -6.55
CA THR A 62 -3.09 2.37 -7.47
C THR A 62 -4.53 1.96 -7.10
N PRO A 63 -5.30 1.41 -8.06
CA PRO A 63 -6.61 0.85 -7.75
C PRO A 63 -6.52 -0.25 -6.69
N GLU A 64 -7.35 -0.16 -5.65
CA GLU A 64 -7.25 -1.06 -4.50
C GLU A 64 -7.46 -2.54 -4.84
N GLY A 65 -8.33 -2.83 -5.80
CA GLY A 65 -8.59 -4.20 -6.26
C GLY A 65 -7.56 -4.74 -7.25
N GLN A 66 -6.58 -3.94 -7.67
CA GLN A 66 -5.50 -4.43 -8.54
C GLN A 66 -4.70 -5.51 -7.80
N LEU A 67 -4.37 -6.60 -8.48
CA LEU A 67 -3.60 -7.68 -7.88
C LEU A 67 -2.13 -7.29 -7.81
N ILE A 68 -1.45 -7.71 -6.73
CA ILE A 68 -0.03 -7.41 -6.54
C ILE A 68 0.82 -7.98 -7.69
N LYS A 69 0.41 -9.12 -8.27
CA LYS A 69 1.08 -9.74 -9.43
C LYS A 69 1.08 -8.86 -10.69
N GLU A 70 0.21 -7.86 -10.74
CA GLU A 70 0.08 -6.90 -11.86
C GLU A 70 0.93 -5.64 -11.64
N MET A 71 1.64 -5.56 -10.52
CA MET A 71 2.58 -4.47 -10.23
C MET A 71 3.69 -4.42 -11.30
N ARG A 72 4.07 -3.21 -11.73
CA ARG A 72 5.15 -3.04 -12.70
C ARG A 72 6.47 -3.55 -12.11
N ILE A 73 7.28 -4.23 -12.92
CA ILE A 73 8.56 -4.83 -12.47
C ILE A 73 9.47 -3.81 -11.77
N SER A 74 9.54 -2.58 -12.28
CA SER A 74 10.35 -1.52 -11.65
C SER A 74 9.85 -1.15 -10.25
N GLN A 75 8.53 -1.00 -10.08
CA GLN A 75 7.89 -0.72 -8.79
C GLN A 75 8.07 -1.91 -7.83
N TRP A 76 7.88 -3.14 -8.31
CA TRP A 76 8.12 -4.37 -7.54
C TRP A 76 9.55 -4.43 -7.00
N LEU A 77 10.53 -4.20 -7.87
CA LEU A 77 11.94 -4.26 -7.48
C LEU A 77 12.27 -3.18 -6.45
N GLN A 78 11.80 -1.96 -6.65
CA GLN A 78 12.00 -0.86 -5.69
C GLN A 78 11.36 -1.17 -4.34
N PHE A 79 10.09 -1.59 -4.34
CA PHE A 79 9.34 -1.90 -3.11
C PHE A 79 9.97 -3.05 -2.32
N THR A 80 10.22 -4.18 -2.97
CA THR A 80 10.79 -5.36 -2.31
C THR A 80 12.22 -5.12 -1.82
N THR A 81 13.01 -4.33 -2.54
CA THR A 81 14.35 -3.93 -2.08
C THR A 81 14.26 -3.08 -0.81
N ALA A 82 13.38 -2.08 -0.80
CA ALA A 82 13.20 -1.19 0.35
C ALA A 82 12.64 -1.92 1.59
N LEU A 83 11.72 -2.88 1.39
CA LEU A 83 11.16 -3.70 2.48
C LEU A 83 12.16 -4.76 3.00
N SER A 84 13.10 -5.18 2.17
CA SER A 84 14.12 -6.17 2.54
C SER A 84 15.22 -5.62 3.44
N VAL A 85 15.38 -4.30 3.49
CA VAL A 85 16.35 -3.67 4.40
C VAL A 85 15.96 -3.99 5.83
N THR A 86 16.89 -4.60 6.57
CA THR A 86 16.66 -5.00 7.96
C THR A 86 16.49 -3.75 8.82
N ASN A 87 15.35 -3.65 9.48
CA ASN A 87 15.05 -2.60 10.43
C ASN A 87 15.37 -3.09 11.85
N PRO A 88 16.14 -2.32 12.66
CA PRO A 88 16.41 -2.67 14.06
C PRO A 88 15.15 -2.88 14.92
N THR A 89 14.04 -2.20 14.61
CA THR A 89 12.77 -2.34 15.35
C THR A 89 11.94 -3.53 14.87
N GLY A 90 12.36 -4.22 13.81
CA GLY A 90 11.64 -5.35 13.24
C GLY A 90 10.51 -4.97 12.26
N ASN A 91 10.30 -3.68 11.98
CA ASN A 91 9.30 -3.21 11.00
C ASN A 91 9.78 -3.37 9.55
N ASP A 92 10.11 -4.61 9.18
CA ASP A 92 10.58 -5.02 7.87
C ASP A 92 9.83 -6.27 7.37
N TRP A 93 10.36 -6.91 6.34
CA TRP A 93 9.80 -8.12 5.74
C TRP A 93 9.49 -9.25 6.75
N ARG A 94 10.18 -9.31 7.91
CA ARG A 94 9.94 -10.32 8.95
C ARG A 94 8.59 -10.11 9.65
N LEU A 95 8.25 -8.85 9.93
CA LEU A 95 6.95 -8.49 10.50
C LEU A 95 5.85 -8.71 9.46
N LEU A 96 6.09 -8.38 8.19
CA LEU A 96 5.14 -8.71 7.12
C LEU A 96 4.88 -10.21 7.03
N ALA A 97 5.94 -11.03 7.05
CA ALA A 97 5.80 -12.49 7.05
C ALA A 97 4.96 -12.99 8.22
N THR A 98 5.17 -12.42 9.41
CA THR A 98 4.37 -12.74 10.61
C THR A 98 2.90 -12.35 10.43
N LYS A 99 2.61 -11.15 9.91
CA LYS A 99 1.24 -10.68 9.64
C LYS A 99 0.50 -11.49 8.57
N LEU A 100 1.24 -12.19 7.72
CA LEU A 100 0.72 -13.08 6.69
C LEU A 100 0.68 -14.55 7.16
N ASP A 101 0.93 -14.80 8.45
CA ASP A 101 0.99 -16.13 9.07
C ASP A 101 1.98 -17.07 8.37
N ILE A 102 3.03 -16.53 7.76
CA ILE A 102 4.08 -17.32 7.13
C ILE A 102 4.89 -18.03 8.23
N PRO A 103 5.06 -19.37 8.14
CA PRO A 103 5.80 -20.11 9.15
C PRO A 103 7.21 -19.60 9.35
N ARG A 104 7.63 -19.56 10.62
CA ARG A 104 8.98 -19.11 11.00
C ARG A 104 10.10 -19.91 10.33
N THR A 105 9.86 -21.18 10.00
CA THR A 105 10.80 -22.02 9.24
C THR A 105 11.15 -21.44 7.87
N PHE A 106 10.20 -20.81 7.17
CA PHE A 106 10.47 -20.10 5.91
C PHE A 106 11.25 -18.81 6.15
N VAL A 107 10.89 -18.06 7.20
CA VAL A 107 11.60 -16.83 7.58
C VAL A 107 13.07 -17.12 7.88
N ASP A 108 13.35 -18.12 8.71
CA ASP A 108 14.71 -18.52 9.09
C ASP A 108 15.53 -18.98 7.86
N LEU A 109 14.89 -19.68 6.92
CA LEU A 109 15.49 -20.11 5.67
C LEU A 109 15.83 -18.91 4.76
N TRP A 110 14.94 -17.93 4.62
CA TRP A 110 15.20 -16.74 3.79
C TRP A 110 16.27 -15.82 4.39
N MET A 111 16.43 -15.79 5.71
CA MET A 111 17.54 -15.07 6.36
C MET A 111 18.92 -15.61 5.92
N GLN A 112 19.01 -16.89 5.57
CA GLN A 112 20.28 -17.55 5.22
C GLN A 112 20.63 -17.45 3.74
N GLN A 113 19.66 -17.20 2.86
CA GLN A 113 19.85 -17.34 1.41
C GLN A 113 20.47 -16.11 0.72
N GLY A 114 20.67 -14.99 1.41
CA GLY A 114 21.27 -13.76 0.85
C GLY A 114 20.50 -13.15 -0.33
N GLN A 115 19.29 -13.65 -0.62
CA GLN A 115 18.38 -13.13 -1.65
C GLN A 115 17.53 -11.99 -1.07
N ASN A 116 16.70 -11.35 -1.90
CA ASN A 116 15.69 -10.38 -1.46
C ASN A 116 14.55 -11.12 -0.70
N PRO A 117 14.49 -11.08 0.64
CA PRO A 117 13.50 -11.84 1.40
C PRO A 117 12.08 -11.31 1.23
N ALA A 118 11.89 -10.00 1.00
CA ALA A 118 10.56 -9.44 0.77
C ALA A 118 9.93 -9.96 -0.54
N ASP A 119 10.72 -10.20 -1.58
CA ASP A 119 10.26 -10.85 -2.82
C ASP A 119 9.68 -12.25 -2.54
N LYS A 120 10.31 -13.03 -1.65
CA LYS A 120 9.81 -14.36 -1.25
C LYS A 120 8.52 -14.27 -0.45
N VAL A 121 8.45 -13.32 0.49
CA VAL A 121 7.25 -13.06 1.29
C VAL A 121 6.07 -12.72 0.38
N LEU A 122 6.24 -11.76 -0.53
CA LEU A 122 5.15 -11.35 -1.44
C LEU A 122 4.78 -12.44 -2.45
N LYS A 123 5.75 -13.23 -2.94
CA LYS A 123 5.43 -14.40 -3.79
C LYS A 123 4.62 -15.45 -3.04
N THR A 124 4.92 -15.67 -1.76
CA THR A 124 4.14 -16.57 -0.89
C THR A 124 2.73 -16.00 -0.68
N PHE A 125 2.62 -14.69 -0.44
CA PHE A 125 1.34 -13.99 -0.30
C PHE A 125 0.44 -14.14 -1.53
N MET A 126 1.02 -14.18 -2.73
CA MET A 126 0.28 -14.30 -4.00
C MET A 126 -0.06 -15.75 -4.40
N CYS A 127 0.63 -16.76 -3.84
CA CYS A 127 0.55 -18.15 -4.27
C CYS A 127 -0.24 -19.02 -3.26
N SER A 128 -1.58 -18.97 -3.33
CA SER A 128 -2.43 -19.79 -2.44
C SER A 128 -3.32 -20.84 -3.14
N ASP A 129 -3.11 -21.11 -4.44
CA ASP A 129 -3.97 -22.05 -5.21
C ASP A 129 -3.31 -23.42 -5.50
N GLY A 130 -2.32 -23.84 -4.71
CA GLY A 130 -1.68 -25.17 -4.86
C GLY A 130 -2.28 -26.25 -3.94
N PRO A 131 -2.25 -27.55 -4.28
CA PRO A 131 -2.76 -28.65 -3.45
C PRO A 131 -2.02 -28.84 -2.09
N MET A 132 -0.95 -28.07 -1.85
CA MET A 132 -0.24 -27.97 -0.57
C MET A 132 -0.63 -26.73 0.26
N ALA A 133 -1.53 -25.87 -0.23
CA ALA A 133 -2.06 -24.70 0.49
C ALA A 133 -3.00 -25.07 1.65
N THR A 134 -3.31 -26.35 1.82
CA THR A 134 -4.27 -26.88 2.81
C THR A 134 -3.81 -26.71 4.28
N LEU A 135 -2.58 -26.26 4.55
CA LEU A 135 -2.08 -26.26 5.93
C LEU A 135 -1.39 -24.99 6.43
N VAL A 136 -1.13 -23.94 5.62
CA VAL A 136 -0.31 -22.85 6.19
C VAL A 136 -0.51 -21.41 5.76
N VAL A 137 -1.26 -21.05 4.72
CA VAL A 137 -1.59 -19.62 4.46
C VAL A 137 -2.96 -19.55 3.79
N GLN A 138 -4.03 -19.31 4.56
CA GLN A 138 -5.37 -19.05 4.02
C GLN A 138 -5.53 -17.57 3.62
N VAL A 139 -4.62 -17.03 2.81
CA VAL A 139 -4.92 -15.80 2.06
C VAL A 139 -5.42 -16.27 0.71
N ARG A 140 -6.71 -16.17 0.42
CA ARG A 140 -7.22 -16.51 -0.93
C ARG A 140 -6.49 -15.61 -1.94
N VAL A 141 -6.08 -16.13 -3.11
CA VAL A 141 -5.39 -15.33 -4.15
C VAL A 141 -6.17 -14.05 -4.52
N SER A 142 -7.49 -14.04 -4.30
CA SER A 142 -8.37 -12.88 -4.42
C SER A 142 -8.09 -11.73 -3.44
N GLU A 143 -7.29 -11.94 -2.39
CA GLU A 143 -7.00 -10.96 -1.33
C GLU A 143 -5.59 -10.33 -1.42
N ALA A 144 -4.72 -10.88 -2.28
CA ALA A 144 -3.38 -10.34 -2.57
C ALA A 144 -3.46 -9.11 -3.48
N THR A 145 -4.13 -8.08 -2.97
CA THR A 145 -4.46 -6.83 -3.66
C THR A 145 -3.57 -5.68 -3.19
N MET A 146 -3.46 -4.65 -4.01
CA MET A 146 -2.75 -3.42 -3.66
C MET A 146 -3.35 -2.75 -2.41
N GLY A 147 -4.67 -2.77 -2.26
CA GLY A 147 -5.35 -2.26 -1.06
C GLY A 147 -4.92 -3.00 0.20
N ARG A 148 -4.91 -4.35 0.15
CA ARG A 148 -4.49 -5.15 1.31
C ARG A 148 -3.02 -4.94 1.66
N LEU A 149 -2.14 -4.88 0.65
CA LEU A 149 -0.71 -4.62 0.88
C LEU A 149 -0.49 -3.23 1.49
N PHE A 150 -1.22 -2.22 1.02
CA PHE A 150 -1.17 -0.86 1.59
C PHE A 150 -1.59 -0.84 3.05
N ASP A 151 -2.69 -1.51 3.40
CA ASP A 151 -3.17 -1.59 4.77
C ASP A 151 -2.13 -2.26 5.68
N LEU A 152 -1.50 -3.35 5.21
CA LEU A 152 -0.41 -4.02 5.94
C LEU A 152 0.80 -3.10 6.16
N MET A 153 1.21 -2.31 5.16
CA MET A 153 2.31 -1.35 5.32
C MET A 153 1.96 -0.25 6.34
N THR A 154 0.72 0.22 6.32
CA THR A 154 0.23 1.23 7.27
C THR A 154 0.19 0.66 8.70
N GLU A 155 -0.30 -0.57 8.88
CA GLU A 155 -0.29 -1.27 10.17
C GLU A 155 1.12 -1.55 10.70
N MET A 156 2.10 -1.66 9.82
CA MET A 156 3.52 -1.84 10.16
C MET A 156 4.26 -0.51 10.39
N GLU A 157 3.54 0.62 10.36
CA GLU A 157 4.12 1.97 10.45
C GLU A 157 5.17 2.23 9.35
N ARG A 158 4.97 1.62 8.17
CA ARG A 158 5.81 1.76 6.97
C ARG A 158 5.10 2.58 5.91
N GLU A 159 4.68 3.78 6.30
CA GLU A 159 4.01 4.74 5.42
C GLU A 159 4.92 5.18 4.25
N ASP A 160 6.24 5.12 4.44
CA ASP A 160 7.25 5.28 3.38
C ASP A 160 7.07 4.25 2.25
N LEU A 161 6.79 2.99 2.60
CA LEU A 161 6.51 1.93 1.63
C LEU A 161 5.07 1.99 1.12
N ALA A 162 4.12 2.35 1.98
CA ALA A 162 2.73 2.51 1.59
C ALA A 162 2.57 3.57 0.48
N ALA A 163 3.34 4.66 0.55
CA ALA A 163 3.38 5.70 -0.48
C ALA A 163 3.90 5.22 -1.84
N MET A 164 4.59 4.08 -1.91
CA MET A 164 5.08 3.50 -3.16
C MET A 164 4.04 2.66 -3.89
N LEU A 165 2.88 2.38 -3.28
CA LEU A 165 1.80 1.53 -3.76
C LEU A 165 0.68 2.36 -4.39
#